data_AF-A0A2V3HWD2-F1
#
_entry.id   AF-A0A2V3HWD2-F1
#
_cell.length_a   1.000
_cell.length_b   1.000
_cell.length_c   1.000
_cell.angle_alpha   90.00
_cell.angle_beta   90.00
_cell.angle_gamma   90.00
#
_symmetry.space_group_name_H-M   'P 1'
#
loop_
_entity.id
_entity.type
_entity.pdbx_description
1 polymer ?
#
loop_
_entity_poly.entity_id
_entity_poly.type
_entity_poly.pdbx_seq_one_letter_code
_entity_poly.pdbx_strand_id
1 'polypeptide(L)'
;GVPDFNDLVGVVDFIHRRITYDNEPVLVHCLAGLGRTGVILACYLVKYQNLSADEATQKVREERPGSIQSYPQEEIIFRFETILELILLQAFHLQF
;
A
#
# COMPACT_ATOMS: atom_id res chain seq x y z
N GLY A 1 5.25 13.05 -6.35
CA GLY A 1 4.57 13.41 -5.09
C GLY A 1 4.28 12.16 -4.30
N VAL A 2 4.39 12.25 -2.98
CA VAL A 2 4.20 11.14 -2.02
C VAL A 2 2.88 11.39 -1.27
N PRO A 3 1.97 10.40 -1.17
CA PRO A 3 0.75 10.54 -0.36
C PRO A 3 1.06 10.63 1.14
N ASP A 4 0.17 11.25 1.92
CA ASP A 4 0.27 11.21 3.39
C ASP A 4 0.01 9.79 3.92
N PHE A 5 0.62 9.47 5.06
CA PHE A 5 0.48 8.16 5.67
C PHE A 5 -0.97 7.83 6.06
N ASN A 6 -1.68 8.78 6.67
CA ASN A 6 -3.06 8.53 7.11
C ASN A 6 -4.00 8.34 5.91
N ASP A 7 -3.76 9.10 4.84
CA ASP A 7 -4.47 8.94 3.58
C ASP A 7 -4.22 7.55 2.98
N LEU A 8 -2.98 7.04 3.03
CA LEU A 8 -2.66 5.69 2.55
C LEU A 8 -3.43 4.62 3.30
N VAL A 9 -3.46 4.68 4.64
CA VAL A 9 -4.22 3.73 5.46
C VAL A 9 -5.70 3.77 5.08
N GLY A 10 -6.29 4.96 5.03
CA GLY A 10 -7.71 5.12 4.69
C GLY A 10 -8.06 4.60 3.30
N VAL A 11 -7.23 4.92 2.29
CA VAL A 11 -7.45 4.47 0.90
C VAL A 11 -7.29 2.96 0.76
N VAL A 12 -6.25 2.38 1.36
CA VAL A 12 -6.01 0.93 1.29
C VAL A 12 -7.16 0.16 1.94
N ASP A 13 -7.67 0.63 3.08
CA ASP A 13 -8.80 0.02 3.78
C ASP A 13 -10.11 0.18 3.00
N PHE A 14 -10.30 1.34 2.37
CA PHE A 14 -11.41 1.58 1.48
C PHE A 14 -11.40 0.61 0.29
N ILE A 15 -10.25 0.44 -0.37
CA ILE A 15 -10.08 -0.49 -1.50
C ILE A 15 -10.43 -1.92 -1.06
N HIS A 16 -9.84 -2.38 0.04
CA HIS A 16 -10.09 -3.72 0.54
C HIS A 16 -11.57 -3.94 0.85
N ARG A 17 -12.21 -2.96 1.47
CA ARG A 17 -13.64 -3.06 1.81
C ARG A 17 -14.52 -3.16 0.55
N ARG A 18 -14.21 -2.45 -0.53
CA ARG A 18 -14.96 -2.52 -1.79
C ARG A 18 -14.80 -3.87 -2.49
N ILE A 19 -13.57 -4.35 -2.59
CA ILE A 19 -13.28 -5.62 -3.27
C ILE A 19 -13.83 -6.81 -2.47
N THR A 20 -13.60 -6.83 -1.16
CA THR A 20 -13.87 -8.02 -0.34
C THR A 20 -15.33 -8.13 0.11
N TYR A 21 -15.96 -7.02 0.49
CA TYR A 21 -17.30 -7.06 1.11
C TYR A 21 -18.43 -6.61 0.19
N ASP A 22 -18.15 -5.72 -0.76
CA ASP A 22 -19.17 -5.22 -1.68
C ASP A 22 -19.10 -5.87 -3.07
N ASN A 23 -18.03 -6.63 -3.34
CA ASN A 23 -17.77 -7.25 -4.64
C ASN A 23 -17.72 -6.22 -5.78
N GLU A 24 -17.14 -5.05 -5.50
CA GLU A 24 -17.03 -3.92 -6.43
C GLU A 24 -15.57 -3.72 -6.89
N PRO A 25 -15.30 -3.60 -8.21
CA PRO A 25 -13.98 -3.27 -8.69
C PRO A 25 -13.62 -1.82 -8.37
N VAL A 26 -12.35 -1.57 -8.04
CA VAL A 26 -11.85 -0.21 -7.74
C VAL A 26 -10.81 0.22 -8.76
N LEU A 27 -11.03 1.38 -9.38
CA LEU A 27 -10.05 2.04 -10.25
C LEU A 27 -9.20 3.02 -9.43
N VAL A 28 -7.89 2.78 -9.40
CA VAL A 28 -6.92 3.71 -8.81
C VAL A 28 -6.16 4.41 -9.93
N HIS A 29 -6.20 5.74 -9.97
CA HIS A 29 -5.46 6.51 -10.95
C HIS A 29 -4.77 7.74 -10.34
N CYS A 30 -3.76 8.24 -11.05
CA CYS A 30 -3.19 9.55 -10.82
C CYS A 30 -3.17 10.31 -12.16
N LEU A 31 -2.13 11.10 -12.45
CA LEU A 31 -2.04 11.76 -13.75
C LEU A 31 -1.65 10.76 -14.86
N ALA A 32 -0.58 10.00 -14.64
CA ALA A 32 -0.06 9.02 -15.61
C ALA A 32 -0.29 7.55 -15.19
N GLY A 33 -0.84 7.32 -13.99
CA GLY A 33 -1.07 5.97 -13.47
C GLY A 33 0.19 5.20 -13.04
N LEU A 34 1.32 5.88 -12.78
CA LEU A 34 2.61 5.23 -12.48
C LEU A 34 3.10 5.47 -11.05
N GLY A 35 3.31 6.73 -10.65
CA GLY A 35 3.87 7.08 -9.34
C GLY A 35 2.94 6.79 -8.16
N ARG A 36 1.98 7.69 -7.87
CA ARG A 36 1.08 7.56 -6.71
C ARG A 36 0.18 6.31 -6.78
N THR A 37 -0.24 5.95 -7.99
CA THR A 37 -0.99 4.71 -8.21
C THR A 37 -0.19 3.50 -7.76
N GLY A 38 1.09 3.40 -8.15
CA GLY A 38 1.96 2.31 -7.73
C GLY A 38 2.16 2.25 -6.21
N VAL A 39 2.30 3.41 -5.54
CA VAL A 39 2.41 3.47 -4.06
C VAL A 39 1.18 2.88 -3.38
N ILE A 40 -0.03 3.30 -3.79
CA ILE A 40 -1.28 2.81 -3.19
C ILE A 40 -1.42 1.30 -3.40
N LEU A 41 -1.11 0.80 -4.61
CA LEU A 41 -1.17 -0.63 -4.92
C LEU A 41 -0.14 -1.42 -4.09
N ALA A 42 1.09 -0.93 -3.95
CA ALA A 42 2.11 -1.59 -3.14
C ALA A 42 1.68 -1.65 -1.66
N CYS A 43 1.22 -0.54 -1.07
CA CYS A 43 0.71 -0.54 0.31
C CYS A 43 -0.47 -1.50 0.51
N TYR A 44 -1.35 -1.65 -0.50
CA TYR A 44 -2.42 -2.63 -0.46
C TYR A 44 -1.90 -4.07 -0.40
N LEU A 45 -0.91 -4.41 -1.25
CA LEU A 45 -0.27 -5.72 -1.24
C LEU A 45 0.42 -6.02 0.09
N VAL A 46 1.10 -5.02 0.68
CA VAL A 46 1.70 -5.14 2.00
C VAL A 46 0.64 -5.49 3.05
N LYS A 47 -0.40 -4.66 3.19
CA LYS A 47 -1.38 -4.82 4.28
C LYS A 47 -2.27 -6.05 4.14
N TYR A 48 -2.69 -6.38 2.92
CA TYR A 48 -3.77 -7.36 2.69
C TYR A 48 -3.35 -8.61 1.93
N GLN A 49 -2.12 -8.65 1.41
CA GLN A 49 -1.55 -9.85 0.79
C GLN A 49 -0.26 -10.34 1.48
N ASN A 50 0.17 -9.66 2.55
CA ASN A 50 1.30 -10.08 3.38
C ASN A 50 2.61 -10.21 2.59
N LEU A 51 2.80 -9.32 1.62
CA LEU A 51 4.07 -9.13 0.91
C LEU A 51 4.91 -8.11 1.68
N SER A 52 6.22 -8.26 1.64
CA SER A 52 7.12 -7.21 2.11
C SER A 52 7.04 -5.96 1.21
N ALA A 53 7.51 -4.80 1.70
CA ALA A 53 7.57 -3.58 0.88
C ALA A 53 8.36 -3.78 -0.42
N ASP A 54 9.44 -4.55 -0.37
CA ASP A 54 10.26 -4.92 -1.53
C ASP A 54 9.48 -5.79 -2.53
N GLU A 55 8.88 -6.88 -2.04
CA GLU A 55 8.09 -7.80 -2.88
C GLU A 55 6.89 -7.08 -3.51
N ALA A 56 6.21 -6.22 -2.75
CA ALA A 56 5.09 -5.43 -3.23
C ALA A 56 5.52 -4.43 -4.31
N THR A 57 6.64 -3.74 -4.09
CA THR A 57 7.22 -2.79 -5.06
C THR A 57 7.62 -3.49 -6.35
N GLN A 58 8.29 -4.63 -6.25
CA GLN A 58 8.69 -5.44 -7.39
C GLN A 58 7.46 -5.94 -8.16
N LYS A 59 6.48 -6.52 -7.47
CA LYS A 59 5.25 -7.03 -8.10
C LYS A 59 4.51 -5.94 -8.88
N VAL A 60 4.40 -4.74 -8.30
CA VAL A 60 3.77 -3.60 -8.99
C VAL A 60 4.54 -3.20 -10.26
N ARG A 61 5.88 -3.24 -10.22
CA ARG A 61 6.73 -2.92 -11.39
C ARG A 61 6.69 -4.00 -12.47
N GLU A 62 6.55 -5.27 -12.09
CA GLU A 62 6.38 -6.38 -13.04
C GLU A 62 5.06 -6.27 -13.80
N GLU A 63 3.96 -6.02 -13.08
CA GLU A 63 2.63 -5.85 -13.68
C GLU A 63 2.52 -4.54 -14.48
N ARG A 64 3.20 -3.48 -14.02
CA ARG A 64 3.20 -2.17 -14.66
C ARG A 64 4.59 -1.53 -14.63
N PRO A 65 5.42 -1.76 -15.67
CA PRO A 65 6.75 -1.18 -15.77
C PRO A 65 6.76 0.35 -15.63
N GLY A 66 7.73 0.86 -14.86
CA GLY A 66 7.88 2.29 -14.57
C GLY A 66 7.01 2.82 -13.42
N SER A 67 6.28 1.96 -12.72
CA SER A 67 5.57 2.33 -11.48
C SER A 67 6.54 2.58 -10.33
N ILE A 68 6.12 3.44 -9.38
CA ILE A 68 6.93 3.86 -8.22
C ILE A 68 8.24 4.49 -8.70
N GLN A 69 8.19 5.80 -8.94
CA GLN A 69 9.11 6.52 -9.83
C GLN A 69 10.26 7.24 -9.11
N SER A 70 10.29 7.21 -7.79
CA SER A 70 11.26 7.98 -7.01
C SER A 70 11.53 7.34 -5.66
N TYR A 71 12.74 7.52 -5.13
CA TYR A 71 13.13 7.05 -3.80
C TYR A 71 12.12 7.41 -2.69
N PRO A 72 11.58 8.65 -2.58
CA PRO A 72 10.59 8.96 -1.55
C PRO A 72 9.26 8.17 -1.66
N GLN A 73 8.95 7.64 -2.85
CA GLN A 73 7.78 6.77 -3.04
C GLN A 73 8.06 5.33 -2.59
N GLU A 74 9.30 4.87 -2.71
CA GLU A 74 9.73 3.59 -2.14
C GLU A 74 9.78 3.69 -0.61
N GLU A 75 10.43 4.75 -0.10
CA GLU A 75 10.59 4.99 1.34
C GLU A 75 9.25 4.99 2.10
N ILE A 76 8.19 5.60 1.55
CA ILE A 76 6.89 5.59 2.21
C ILE A 76 6.28 4.18 2.28
N ILE A 77 6.57 3.29 1.32
CA ILE A 77 6.07 1.91 1.31
C ILE A 77 6.78 1.10 2.43
N PHE A 78 8.09 1.25 2.56
CA PHE A 78 8.84 0.65 3.69
C PHE A 78 8.34 1.18 5.04
N ARG A 79 8.16 2.50 5.16
CA ARG A 79 7.60 3.10 6.38
C ARG A 79 6.19 2.58 6.67
N PHE A 80 5.41 2.32 5.63
CA PHE A 80 4.07 1.74 5.75
C PHE A 80 4.10 0.33 6.35
N GLU A 81 4.95 -0.55 5.82
CA GLU A 81 5.20 -1.88 6.39
C GLU A 81 5.66 -1.80 7.85
N THR A 82 6.72 -1.05 8.15
CA THR A 82 7.28 -0.95 9.51
C THR A 82 6.25 -0.45 10.53
N ILE A 83 5.45 0.55 10.17
CA ILE A 83 4.43 1.08 11.10
C ILE A 83 3.30 0.06 11.31
N LEU A 84 2.89 -0.67 10.28
CA LEU A 84 1.90 -1.75 10.44
C LEU A 84 2.42 -2.83 11.39
N GLU A 85 3.67 -3.27 11.23
CA GLU A 85 4.29 -4.25 12.13
C GLU A 85 4.33 -3.75 13.57
N LEU A 86 4.72 -2.48 13.79
CA LEU A 86 4.73 -1.87 15.12
C LEU A 86 3.34 -1.83 15.76
N ILE A 87 2.31 -1.45 14.99
CA ILE A 87 0.92 -1.42 15.46
C ILE A 87 0.44 -2.82 15.82
N LEU A 88 0.76 -3.83 15.00
CA LEU A 88 0.40 -5.22 15.27
C LEU A 88 1.08 -5.71 16.55
N LEU A 89 2.38 -5.48 16.72
CA LEU A 89 3.12 -5.83 17.93
C LEU A 89 2.54 -5.16 19.20
N GLN A 90 2.16 -3.88 19.11
CA GLN A 90 1.49 -3.18 20.20
C GLN A 90 0.11 -3.77 20.51
N ALA A 91 -0.67 -4.12 19.49
CA ALA A 91 -1.99 -4.73 19.67
C ALA A 91 -1.89 -6.10 20.36
N PHE A 92 -0.87 -6.91 20.02
CA PHE A 92 -0.60 -8.17 20.71
C PHE A 92 -0.24 -7.93 22.19
N HIS A 93 0.59 -6.93 22.50
CA HIS A 93 0.95 -6.63 23.90
C HIS A 93 -0.20 -6.10 24.76
N LEU A 94 -1.24 -5.51 24.16
CA LEU A 94 -2.42 -5.02 24.91
C LEU A 94 -3.49 -6.11 25.12
N GLN A 95 -3.32 -7.29 24.50
CA GLN A 95 -4.22 -8.44 24.65
C GLN A 95 -3.72 -9.49 25.65
N PHE A 96 -2.54 -9.28 26.24
CA PHE A 96 -1.92 -10.12 27.30
C PHE A 96 -1.46 -9.25 28.48
#